data_AF-A0A392QA69-F1
#
_entry.id   AF-A0A392QA69-F1
#
_cell.length_a   1.000
_cell.length_b   1.000
_cell.length_c   1.000
_cell.angle_alpha   90.00
_cell.angle_beta   90.00
_cell.angle_gamma   90.00
#
_symmetry.space_group_name_H-M   'P 1'
#
loop_
_entity.id
_entity.type
_entity.pdbx_description
1 polymer ?
#
loop_
_entity_poly.entity_id
_entity_poly.type
_entity_poly.pdbx_seq_one_letter_code
_entity_poly.pdbx_strand_id
1 'polypeptide(L)'
;MGLKDFKGVEIRSTVVGLNITIPKAHFVKLLELEGQGKVISEYKKDEHYREAIKKNMFIIEEALGKSKSMNDNCRVLFKILISSILPREGGVDTISWEHKHLLYFLLSGHKINLAECLFEHLCGAIKDSTTRELLLLLIPDCCQSYSISASL
;
A
#
# COMPACT_ATOMS: atom_id res chain seq x y z
N MET A 1 27.09 5.73 -19.03
CA MET A 1 25.63 5.59 -19.20
C MET A 1 24.96 6.79 -18.54
N GLY A 2 24.28 7.65 -19.29
CA GLY A 2 23.72 8.92 -18.80
C GLY A 2 22.35 8.74 -18.15
N LEU A 3 22.32 8.17 -16.94
CA LEU A 3 21.12 8.12 -16.12
C LEU A 3 20.95 9.47 -15.41
N LYS A 4 19.72 9.98 -15.36
CA LYS A 4 19.40 11.18 -14.58
C LYS A 4 19.61 10.90 -13.10
N ASP A 5 20.03 11.93 -12.36
CA ASP A 5 20.17 11.85 -10.90
C ASP A 5 18.86 11.41 -10.25
N PHE A 6 18.96 10.50 -9.28
CA PHE A 6 17.81 10.03 -8.52
C PHE A 6 17.24 11.16 -7.66
N LYS A 7 16.01 11.57 -7.95
CA LYS A 7 15.29 12.65 -7.23
C LYS A 7 14.22 12.12 -6.27
N GLY A 8 14.08 10.80 -6.15
CA GLY A 8 13.05 10.13 -5.36
C GLY A 8 12.10 9.29 -6.21
N VAL A 9 11.19 8.59 -5.53
CA VAL A 9 10.20 7.72 -6.18
C VAL A 9 9.18 8.57 -6.94
N GLU A 10 9.00 8.22 -8.21
CA GLU A 10 8.07 8.87 -9.13
C GLU A 10 7.30 7.82 -9.95
N ILE A 11 6.04 8.13 -10.25
CA ILE A 11 5.23 7.35 -11.19
C ILE A 11 5.43 7.95 -12.57
N ARG A 12 5.80 7.12 -13.55
CA ARG A 12 5.98 7.54 -14.94
C ARG A 12 5.03 6.78 -15.86
N SER A 13 4.43 7.50 -16.78
CA SER A 13 3.54 6.94 -17.80
C SER A 13 3.65 7.73 -19.10
N THR A 14 3.38 7.07 -20.22
CA THR A 14 3.27 7.70 -21.53
C THR A 14 1.82 7.61 -22.01
N VAL A 15 1.17 8.77 -22.19
CA VAL A 15 -0.23 8.86 -22.64
C VAL A 15 -0.26 9.64 -23.96
N VAL A 16 -0.65 8.99 -25.05
CA VAL A 16 -0.69 9.60 -26.41
C VAL A 16 0.66 10.26 -26.79
N GLY A 17 1.77 9.58 -26.49
CA GLY A 17 3.13 10.09 -26.76
C GLY A 17 3.62 11.18 -25.80
N LEU A 18 2.79 11.64 -24.86
CA LEU A 18 3.18 12.59 -23.83
C LEU A 18 3.70 11.84 -22.60
N ASN A 19 4.92 12.17 -22.18
CA ASN A 19 5.52 11.63 -20.96
C ASN A 19 4.99 12.40 -19.75
N ILE A 20 4.31 11.69 -18.87
CA ILE A 20 3.75 12.20 -17.62
C ILE A 20 4.56 11.64 -16.47
N THR A 21 5.02 12.53 -15.59
CA THR A 21 5.72 12.17 -14.35
C THR A 21 4.94 12.72 -13.16
N ILE A 22 4.57 11.84 -12.24
CA ILE A 22 3.88 12.17 -11.00
C ILE A 22 4.83 11.88 -9.83
N PRO A 23 5.56 12.89 -9.33
CA PRO A 23 6.34 12.74 -8.11
C PRO A 23 5.42 12.68 -6.89
N LYS A 24 5.90 12.05 -5.80
CA LYS A 24 5.16 11.98 -4.53
C LYS A 24 4.65 13.34 -4.04
N ALA A 25 5.42 14.41 -4.22
CA ALA A 25 5.01 15.76 -3.80
C ALA A 25 3.71 16.24 -4.50
N HIS A 26 3.52 15.91 -5.78
CA HIS A 26 2.28 16.24 -6.49
C HIS A 26 1.11 15.41 -5.95
N PHE A 27 1.35 14.13 -5.65
CA PHE A 27 0.35 13.25 -5.06
C PHE A 27 -0.12 13.74 -3.67
N VAL A 28 0.82 14.09 -2.80
CA VAL A 28 0.53 14.65 -1.46
C VAL A 28 -0.29 15.94 -1.58
N LYS A 29 0.11 16.84 -2.50
CA LYS A 29 -0.57 18.11 -2.73
C LYS A 29 -1.98 17.92 -3.30
N LEU A 30 -2.16 16.96 -4.22
CA LEU A 30 -3.45 16.69 -4.86
C LEU A 30 -4.49 16.16 -3.87
N LEU A 31 -4.07 15.33 -2.91
CA LEU A 31 -4.95 14.75 -1.90
C LEU A 31 -5.07 15.59 -0.63
N GLU A 32 -4.42 16.76 -0.59
CA GLU A 32 -4.37 17.65 0.58
C GLU A 32 -3.95 16.92 1.87
N LEU A 33 -3.00 15.99 1.75
CA LEU A 33 -2.53 15.17 2.87
C LEU A 33 -1.30 15.78 3.54
N GLU A 34 -1.18 15.54 4.85
CA GLU A 34 0.03 15.87 5.58
C GLU A 34 1.07 14.76 5.42
N GLY A 35 2.27 15.13 4.93
CA GLY A 35 3.42 14.22 4.82
C GLY A 35 4.14 13.96 6.15
N GLN A 36 3.42 13.97 7.26
CA GLN A 36 3.97 13.86 8.62
C GLN A 36 3.36 12.68 9.37
N GLY A 37 4.11 12.11 10.32
CA GLY A 37 3.66 11.02 11.17
C GLY A 37 4.41 9.73 10.89
N LYS A 38 3.92 8.63 11.48
CA LYS A 38 4.54 7.31 11.38
C LYS A 38 4.40 6.74 9.98
N VAL A 39 5.50 6.27 9.39
CA VAL A 39 5.52 5.59 8.09
C VAL A 39 5.30 4.10 8.32
N ILE A 40 4.18 3.55 7.85
CA ILE A 40 3.76 2.18 8.17
C ILE A 40 4.74 1.11 7.66
N SER A 41 5.40 1.34 6.53
CA SER A 41 6.36 0.40 5.95
C SER A 41 7.56 0.12 6.85
N GLU A 42 7.92 1.05 7.74
CA GLU A 42 9.00 0.87 8.72
C GLU A 42 8.62 -0.11 9.84
N TYR A 43 7.33 -0.28 10.13
CA TYR A 43 6.86 -1.13 11.23
C TYR A 43 6.62 -2.59 10.83
N LYS A 44 6.89 -2.97 9.58
CA LYS A 44 6.71 -4.35 9.08
C LYS A 44 7.36 -5.43 9.94
N LYS A 45 8.55 -5.12 10.45
CA LYS A 45 9.36 -6.02 11.28
C LYS A 45 9.41 -5.58 12.73
N ASP A 46 8.74 -4.48 13.07
CA ASP A 46 8.74 -3.94 14.42
C ASP A 46 7.94 -4.87 15.35
N GLU A 47 8.49 -5.10 16.54
CA GLU A 47 7.87 -5.94 17.56
C GLU A 47 7.27 -5.14 18.72
N HIS A 48 7.57 -3.84 18.80
CA HIS A 48 7.23 -2.97 19.93
C HIS A 48 5.72 -2.92 20.17
N TYR A 49 4.93 -2.83 19.10
CA TYR A 49 3.47 -2.75 19.21
C TYR A 49 2.76 -4.11 19.15
N ARG A 50 3.47 -5.23 18.99
CA ARG A 50 2.83 -6.52 18.75
C ARG A 50 1.93 -6.95 19.90
N GLU A 51 2.41 -6.85 21.14
CA GLU A 51 1.59 -7.23 22.31
C GLU A 51 0.38 -6.31 22.48
N ALA A 52 0.53 -5.01 22.24
CA ALA A 52 -0.59 -4.07 22.28
C ALA A 52 -1.63 -4.36 21.18
N ILE A 53 -1.18 -4.71 19.98
CA ILE A 53 -2.03 -5.13 18.86
C ILE A 53 -2.82 -6.39 19.23
N LYS A 54 -2.15 -7.40 19.79
CA LYS A 54 -2.79 -8.66 20.23
C LYS A 54 -3.94 -8.38 21.19
N LYS A 55 -3.64 -7.67 22.26
CA LYS A 55 -4.57 -7.40 23.35
C LYS A 55 -5.75 -6.51 22.94
N ASN A 56 -5.50 -5.49 22.12
CA ASN A 56 -6.51 -4.48 21.83
C ASN A 56 -7.37 -4.79 20.59
N MET A 57 -6.87 -5.61 19.66
CA MET A 57 -7.55 -5.84 18.38
C MET A 57 -8.18 -7.23 18.24
N PHE A 58 -7.76 -8.22 19.04
CA PHE A 58 -8.18 -9.61 18.90
C PHE A 58 -8.94 -10.11 20.13
N ILE A 59 -9.97 -10.92 19.90
CA ILE A 59 -10.71 -11.64 20.96
C ILE A 59 -9.94 -12.91 21.35
N ILE A 60 -9.33 -13.57 20.36
CA ILE A 60 -8.53 -14.78 20.54
C ILE A 60 -7.08 -14.42 20.20
N GLU A 61 -6.25 -14.24 21.21
CA GLU A 61 -4.84 -13.81 21.06
C GLU A 61 -4.00 -14.82 20.27
N GLU A 62 -4.34 -16.12 20.32
CA GLU A 62 -3.60 -17.18 19.63
C GLU A 62 -3.86 -17.20 18.11
N ALA A 63 -4.95 -16.56 17.65
CA ALA A 63 -5.40 -16.58 16.26
C ALA A 63 -5.03 -15.30 15.49
N LEU A 64 -3.83 -14.76 15.70
CA LEU A 64 -3.33 -13.47 15.18
C LEU A 64 -3.22 -13.31 13.65
N GLY A 65 -3.67 -14.27 12.87
CA GLY A 65 -3.59 -14.20 11.41
C GLY A 65 -4.90 -13.81 10.74
N LYS A 66 -6.05 -13.96 11.43
CA LYS A 66 -7.35 -14.02 10.76
C LYS A 66 -8.27 -12.87 11.13
N SER A 67 -8.98 -12.31 10.15
CA SER A 67 -10.01 -11.29 10.36
C SER A 67 -11.15 -11.75 11.30
N LYS A 68 -11.41 -13.05 11.35
CA LYS A 68 -12.45 -13.66 12.19
C LYS A 68 -12.15 -13.63 13.69
N SER A 69 -10.87 -13.57 14.10
CA SER A 69 -10.47 -13.49 15.50
C SER A 69 -10.36 -12.05 16.01
N MET A 70 -10.51 -11.06 15.13
CA MET A 70 -10.56 -9.65 15.52
C MET A 70 -11.85 -9.32 16.27
N ASN A 71 -11.82 -8.28 17.08
CA ASN A 71 -13.05 -7.67 17.57
C ASN A 71 -13.87 -7.07 16.40
N ASP A 72 -15.17 -6.88 16.62
CA ASP A 72 -16.10 -6.47 15.56
C ASP A 72 -15.72 -5.13 14.92
N ASN A 73 -15.31 -4.15 15.74
CA ASN A 73 -14.89 -2.83 15.26
C ASN A 73 -13.67 -2.93 14.34
N CYS A 74 -12.64 -3.67 14.77
CA CYS A 74 -11.43 -3.85 13.98
C CYS A 74 -11.70 -4.65 12.70
N ARG A 75 -12.62 -5.62 12.75
CA ARG A 75 -13.02 -6.41 11.57
C ARG A 75 -13.72 -5.55 10.51
N VAL A 76 -14.61 -4.65 10.92
CA VAL A 76 -15.28 -3.71 10.02
C VAL A 76 -14.26 -2.75 9.41
N LEU A 77 -13.38 -2.16 10.23
CA LEU A 77 -12.34 -1.24 9.74
C LEU A 77 -11.37 -1.94 8.79
N PHE A 78 -10.95 -3.17 9.09
CA PHE A 78 -10.10 -3.95 8.21
C PHE A 78 -10.77 -4.18 6.84
N LYS A 79 -12.06 -4.53 6.82
CA LYS A 79 -12.81 -4.71 5.57
C LYS A 79 -12.89 -3.43 4.74
N ILE A 80 -13.18 -2.28 5.37
CA ILE A 80 -13.19 -0.99 4.68
C ILE A 80 -11.80 -0.69 4.09
N LEU A 81 -10.75 -0.91 4.88
CA LEU A 81 -9.37 -0.68 4.47
C LEU A 81 -9.01 -1.48 3.23
N ILE A 82 -9.24 -2.80 3.22
CA ILE A 82 -8.84 -3.68 2.10
C ILE A 82 -9.79 -3.64 0.89
N SER A 83 -10.98 -3.07 1.02
CA SER A 83 -11.95 -2.99 -0.08
C SER A 83 -11.93 -1.64 -0.79
N SER A 84 -11.54 -0.56 -0.09
CA SER A 84 -11.66 0.80 -0.62
C SER A 84 -10.36 1.59 -0.64
N ILE A 85 -9.46 1.40 0.33
CA ILE A 85 -8.31 2.30 0.52
C ILE A 85 -7.00 1.64 0.07
N LEU A 86 -6.75 0.43 0.54
CA LEU A 86 -5.57 -0.38 0.23
C LEU A 86 -6.04 -1.72 -0.36
N PRO A 87 -6.63 -1.70 -1.57
CA PRO A 87 -7.14 -2.91 -2.20
C PRO A 87 -6.05 -3.98 -2.30
N ARG A 88 -6.38 -5.17 -1.82
CA ARG A 88 -5.45 -6.30 -1.84
C ARG A 88 -5.96 -7.41 -2.73
N GLU A 89 -5.08 -7.95 -3.56
CA GLU A 89 -5.31 -9.21 -4.24
C GLU A 89 -4.87 -10.39 -3.36
N GLY A 90 -5.80 -11.30 -3.06
CA GLY A 90 -5.55 -12.50 -2.27
C GLY A 90 -6.57 -12.74 -1.17
N GLY A 91 -6.24 -13.62 -0.22
CA GLY A 91 -7.15 -14.03 0.85
C GLY A 91 -7.59 -12.87 1.74
N VAL A 92 -8.87 -12.53 1.69
CA VAL A 92 -9.53 -11.48 2.50
C VAL A 92 -9.56 -11.77 4.00
N ASP A 93 -9.25 -13.01 4.37
CA ASP A 93 -9.24 -13.45 5.77
C ASP A 93 -7.88 -13.26 6.45
N THR A 94 -6.77 -13.13 5.71
CA THR A 94 -5.42 -13.03 6.30
C THR A 94 -4.97 -11.59 6.43
N ILE A 95 -4.56 -11.20 7.64
CA ILE A 95 -4.16 -9.82 7.97
C ILE A 95 -2.63 -9.72 8.03
N SER A 96 -2.03 -8.88 7.18
CA SER A 96 -0.59 -8.61 7.24
C SER A 96 -0.23 -7.71 8.43
N TRP A 97 1.05 -7.69 8.83
CA TRP A 97 1.50 -6.82 9.92
C TRP A 97 1.35 -5.34 9.60
N GLU A 98 1.54 -4.92 8.34
CA GLU A 98 1.28 -3.56 7.90
C GLU A 98 -0.16 -3.12 8.21
N HIS A 99 -1.13 -3.97 7.87
CA HIS A 99 -2.55 -3.68 8.13
C HIS A 99 -2.85 -3.64 9.63
N LYS A 100 -2.21 -4.50 10.44
CA LYS A 100 -2.37 -4.48 11.90
C LYS A 100 -1.82 -3.20 12.50
N HIS A 101 -0.60 -2.79 12.14
CA HIS A 101 -0.01 -1.54 12.64
C HIS A 101 -0.82 -0.31 12.20
N LEU A 102 -1.25 -0.28 10.94
CA LEU A 102 -2.10 0.80 10.43
C LEU A 102 -3.42 0.91 11.22
N LEU A 103 -4.15 -0.20 11.38
CA LEU A 103 -5.39 -0.20 12.17
C LEU A 103 -5.15 0.19 13.63
N TYR A 104 -4.10 -0.34 14.26
CA TYR A 104 -3.76 -0.01 15.63
C TYR A 104 -3.46 1.48 15.82
N PHE A 105 -2.68 2.08 14.92
CA PHE A 105 -2.35 3.50 14.98
C PHE A 105 -3.58 4.38 14.74
N LEU A 106 -4.47 3.99 13.82
CA LEU A 106 -5.74 4.69 13.61
C LEU A 106 -6.63 4.63 14.87
N LEU A 107 -6.77 3.45 15.48
CA LEU A 107 -7.57 3.26 16.70
C LEU A 107 -6.98 3.98 17.90
N SER A 108 -5.65 4.05 17.98
CA SER A 108 -4.92 4.65 19.10
C SER A 108 -4.65 6.14 18.89
N GLY A 109 -5.18 6.76 17.83
CA GLY A 109 -5.01 8.19 17.54
C GLY A 109 -3.58 8.62 17.22
N HIS A 110 -2.70 7.69 16.81
CA HIS A 110 -1.34 8.06 16.40
C HIS A 110 -1.39 8.73 15.02
N LYS A 111 -0.60 9.79 14.84
CA LYS A 111 -0.45 10.45 13.54
C LYS A 111 0.30 9.53 12.57
N ILE A 112 -0.32 9.20 11.45
CA ILE A 112 0.23 8.32 10.39
C ILE A 112 0.50 9.17 9.16
N ASN A 113 1.62 8.91 8.49
CA ASN A 113 1.88 9.47 7.17
C ASN A 113 1.04 8.72 6.12
N LEU A 114 -0.23 9.13 5.98
CA LEU A 114 -1.17 8.50 5.05
C LEU A 114 -0.73 8.68 3.59
N ALA A 115 -0.12 9.82 3.26
CA ALA A 115 0.36 10.07 1.91
C ALA A 115 1.45 9.07 1.49
N GLU A 116 2.40 8.77 2.38
CA GLU A 116 3.41 7.73 2.12
C GLU A 116 2.75 6.37 1.92
N CYS A 117 1.82 6.01 2.82
CA CYS A 117 1.15 4.72 2.79
C CYS A 117 0.37 4.49 1.49
N LEU A 118 -0.38 5.49 1.02
CA LEU A 118 -1.14 5.41 -0.23
C LEU A 118 -0.22 5.41 -1.45
N PHE A 119 0.80 6.26 -1.46
CA PHE A 119 1.72 6.36 -2.59
C PHE A 119 2.55 5.08 -2.77
N GLU A 120 3.07 4.51 -1.68
CA GLU A 120 3.78 3.23 -1.70
C GLU A 120 2.88 2.10 -2.21
N HIS A 121 1.63 2.05 -1.75
CA HIS A 121 0.67 1.03 -2.18
C HIS A 121 0.35 1.16 -3.67
N LEU A 122 0.12 2.39 -4.16
CA LEU A 122 -0.10 2.66 -5.58
C LEU A 122 1.11 2.25 -6.43
N CYS A 123 2.33 2.62 -6.01
CA CYS A 123 3.55 2.20 -6.68
C CYS A 123 3.72 0.67 -6.69
N GLY A 124 3.34 -0.01 -5.61
CA GLY A 124 3.33 -1.47 -5.51
C GLY A 124 2.36 -2.09 -6.50
N ALA A 125 1.10 -1.65 -6.51
CA ALA A 125 0.06 -2.14 -7.41
C ALA A 125 0.45 -1.96 -8.89
N ILE A 126 1.04 -0.82 -9.24
CA ILE A 126 1.57 -0.56 -10.59
C ILE A 126 2.65 -1.59 -10.94
N LYS A 127 3.66 -1.81 -10.09
CA LYS A 127 4.72 -2.79 -10.36
C LYS A 127 4.18 -4.20 -10.51
N ASP A 128 3.23 -4.58 -9.66
CA ASP A 128 2.60 -5.90 -9.72
C ASP A 128 1.84 -6.08 -11.04
N SER A 129 1.15 -5.03 -11.51
CA SER A 129 0.47 -5.04 -12.82
C SER A 129 1.44 -5.13 -14.00
N THR A 130 2.53 -4.34 -14.03
CA THR A 130 3.55 -4.41 -15.08
C THR A 130 4.23 -5.78 -15.12
N THR A 131 4.48 -6.38 -13.96
CA THR A 131 5.08 -7.72 -13.87
C THR A 131 4.14 -8.78 -14.44
N ARG A 132 2.82 -8.64 -14.24
CA ARG A 132 1.83 -9.54 -14.81
C ARG A 132 1.66 -9.36 -16.31
N GLU A 133 1.72 -8.13 -16.83
CA GLU A 133 1.74 -7.91 -18.28
C GLU A 133 2.96 -8.56 -18.92
N LEU A 134 4.16 -8.46 -18.32
CA LEU A 134 5.34 -9.21 -18.79
C LEU A 134 5.14 -10.74 -18.75
N LEU A 135 4.33 -11.24 -17.81
CA LEU A 135 3.99 -12.66 -17.69
C LEU A 135 2.90 -13.08 -18.69
N LEU A 136 1.99 -12.17 -19.05
CA LEU A 136 0.92 -12.34 -20.05
C LEU A 136 1.44 -12.16 -21.50
N LEU A 137 2.51 -11.38 -21.69
CA LEU A 137 3.19 -11.19 -22.98
C LEU A 137 3.98 -12.43 -23.45
N LEU A 138 3.96 -13.53 -22.70
CA LEU A 138 4.35 -14.86 -23.20
C LEU A 138 3.22 -15.57 -23.97
N ILE A 139 2.09 -14.91 -24.22
CA ILE A 139 1.05 -15.36 -25.14
C ILE A 139 1.00 -14.37 -26.32
N PRO A 140 1.18 -14.82 -27.57
CA PRO A 140 1.25 -13.94 -28.72
C PRO A 140 -0.13 -13.36 -29.07
N ASP A 141 -0.10 -12.14 -29.60
CA ASP A 141 -1.17 -11.45 -30.33
C ASP A 141 -2.30 -10.79 -29.52
N CYS A 142 -2.11 -9.52 -29.12
CA CYS A 142 -2.86 -8.36 -29.64
C CYS A 142 -2.82 -7.10 -28.75
N CYS A 143 -2.48 -5.98 -29.40
CA CYS A 143 -2.99 -4.59 -29.21
C CYS A 143 -2.67 -3.76 -27.93
N GLN A 144 -1.93 -2.67 -28.19
CA GLN A 144 -1.72 -1.42 -27.43
C GLN A 144 -1.10 -1.54 -26.02
N SER A 145 0.21 -1.33 -25.97
CA SER A 145 1.01 -1.25 -24.76
C SER A 145 0.86 0.10 -24.06
N TYR A 146 0.23 0.11 -22.88
CA TYR A 146 0.32 1.20 -21.92
C TYR A 146 1.44 0.88 -20.93
N SER A 147 2.62 1.49 -21.08
CA SER A 147 3.72 1.28 -20.14
C SER A 147 3.58 2.24 -18.95
N ILE A 148 2.96 1.77 -17.87
CA ILE A 148 3.08 2.43 -16.56
C ILE A 148 4.27 1.78 -15.86
N SER A 149 5.29 2.58 -15.51
CA SER A 149 6.47 2.09 -14.78
C SER A 149 6.70 2.94 -13.54
N ALA A 150 6.79 2.29 -12.38
CA ALA A 150 7.22 2.92 -11.14
C ALA A 150 8.72 2.67 -10.96
N SER A 151 9.51 3.74 -10.89
CA SER A 151 10.96 3.65 -10.72
C SER A 151 11.31 3.90 -9.26
N LEU A 152 11.97 2.92 -8.63
CA LEU A 152 12.45 2.96 -7.25
C LEU A 152 13.79 3.67 -7.14
#